data_AF-A0A848VKK1-F1
#
_entry.id   AF-A0A848VKK1-F1
#
_cell.length_a   1.000
_cell.length_b   1.000
_cell.length_c   1.000
_cell.angle_alpha   90.00
_cell.angle_beta   90.00
_cell.angle_gamma   90.00
#
_symmetry.space_group_name_H-M   'P 1'
#
loop_
_entity.id
_entity.type
_entity.pdbx_description
1 polymer ?
#
loop_
_entity_poly.entity_id
_entity_poly.type
_entity_poly.pdbx_seq_one_letter_code
_entity_poly.pdbx_strand_id
1 'polypeptide(L)'
;MFGDAAWADADGDGDLDLALLGDTGAGLAHGAVYRNDGDSFQQLELAGAELIHASVDWGDYDSDGLPDLVITGGFISPGLMEGRSLLLKQLPGLVFQPQETALRDVMAGRAVFGDYEGDGDLDILLTGIDTVLGERIGRVLRNQDGGFVPELVFQGALNGHLAAGDYNLDGDLDFLVLGVGPDGAGSLLFFINQQVAEPVPP
;
A
#
# COMPACT_ATOMS: atom_id res chain seq x y z
N MET A 1 -10.23 0.27 14.76
CA MET A 1 -9.99 1.60 14.17
C MET A 1 -8.51 1.84 14.18
N PHE A 2 -7.91 1.66 13.01
CA PHE A 2 -6.51 1.96 12.77
C PHE A 2 -6.47 2.82 11.51
N GLY A 3 -5.55 3.76 11.49
CA GLY A 3 -5.26 4.65 10.39
C GLY A 3 -3.77 4.61 10.10
N ASP A 4 -3.39 5.26 9.01
CA ASP A 4 -2.02 5.31 8.53
C ASP A 4 -1.73 6.69 7.96
N ALA A 5 -0.45 7.04 7.92
CA ALA A 5 0.00 8.32 7.44
C ALA A 5 1.35 8.21 6.74
N ALA A 6 1.49 8.90 5.61
CA ALA A 6 2.71 8.91 4.82
C ALA A 6 3.05 10.32 4.36
N TRP A 7 4.34 10.64 4.35
CA TRP A 7 4.86 11.95 3.93
C TRP A 7 5.54 11.84 2.57
N ALA A 8 5.32 12.83 1.70
CA ALA A 8 6.04 13.03 0.45
C ALA A 8 6.04 14.52 0.08
N ASP A 9 7.01 14.97 -0.70
CA ASP A 9 6.95 16.26 -1.39
C ASP A 9 6.06 16.07 -2.62
N ALA A 10 4.74 16.23 -2.46
CA ALA A 10 3.77 15.76 -3.44
C ALA A 10 3.57 16.80 -4.56
N ASP A 11 3.77 18.09 -4.31
CA ASP A 11 3.71 19.12 -5.36
C ASP A 11 5.08 19.63 -5.84
N GLY A 12 6.18 19.14 -5.27
CA GLY A 12 7.54 19.39 -5.71
C GLY A 12 8.08 20.75 -5.29
N ASP A 13 7.50 21.37 -4.27
CA ASP A 13 7.93 22.66 -3.74
C ASP A 13 9.02 22.55 -2.64
N GLY A 14 9.30 21.32 -2.18
CA GLY A 14 10.33 21.00 -1.20
C GLY A 14 9.83 20.93 0.24
N ASP A 15 8.56 21.24 0.49
CA ASP A 15 7.90 21.00 1.77
C ASP A 15 7.21 19.61 1.76
N LEU A 16 7.26 18.90 2.88
CA LEU A 16 6.60 17.58 2.96
C LEU A 16 5.09 17.75 3.18
N ASP A 17 4.31 17.12 2.31
CA ASP A 17 2.86 16.94 2.37
C ASP A 17 2.49 15.62 3.07
N LEU A 18 1.28 15.56 3.63
CA LEU A 18 0.83 14.42 4.44
C LEU A 18 -0.41 13.76 3.84
N ALA A 19 -0.32 12.48 3.46
CA ALA A 19 -1.50 11.64 3.29
C ALA A 19 -1.90 11.05 4.65
N LEU A 20 -3.18 11.16 5.02
CA LEU A 20 -3.71 10.65 6.29
C LEU A 20 -5.03 9.93 6.05
N LEU A 21 -5.10 8.67 6.47
CA LEU A 21 -6.31 7.85 6.41
C LEU A 21 -6.61 7.21 7.76
N GLY A 22 -7.88 6.86 7.99
CA GLY A 22 -8.31 6.08 9.14
C GLY A 22 -9.62 6.54 9.72
N ASP A 23 -9.73 6.50 11.05
CA ASP A 23 -10.94 6.86 11.79
C ASP A 23 -10.68 8.10 12.66
N THR A 24 -11.51 9.13 12.50
CA THR A 24 -11.44 10.39 13.27
C THR A 24 -12.10 10.31 14.64
N GLY A 25 -12.64 9.14 15.00
CA GLY A 25 -13.45 8.89 16.18
C GLY A 25 -14.91 8.68 15.82
N ALA A 26 -15.61 7.96 16.70
CA ALA A 26 -17.04 7.63 16.56
C ALA A 26 -17.42 6.82 15.30
N GLY A 27 -16.46 6.16 14.65
CA GLY A 27 -16.72 5.36 13.45
C GLY A 27 -16.73 6.16 12.15
N LEU A 28 -16.16 7.37 12.16
CA LEU A 28 -16.11 8.25 11.01
C LEU A 28 -14.79 8.08 10.29
N ALA A 29 -14.84 7.38 9.17
CA ALA A 29 -13.71 7.19 8.28
C ALA A 29 -13.27 8.53 7.65
N HIS A 30 -11.98 8.65 7.39
CA HIS A 30 -11.34 9.85 6.86
C HIS A 30 -10.21 9.45 5.92
N GLY A 31 -10.04 10.22 4.85
CA GLY A 31 -8.95 10.07 3.90
C GLY A 31 -8.71 11.38 3.18
N ALA A 32 -7.55 11.98 3.41
CA ALA A 32 -7.18 13.26 2.82
C ALA A 32 -5.66 13.38 2.62
N VAL A 33 -5.28 14.25 1.68
CA VAL A 33 -3.93 14.82 1.60
C VAL A 33 -3.97 16.20 2.24
N TYR A 34 -2.97 16.51 3.05
CA TYR A 34 -2.75 17.81 3.65
C TYR A 34 -1.52 18.41 2.98
N ARG A 35 -1.74 19.35 2.06
CA ARG A 35 -0.66 20.11 1.43
C ARG A 35 -0.02 21.06 2.44
N ASN A 36 1.28 21.04 2.58
CA ASN A 36 2.03 21.90 3.47
C ASN A 36 2.53 23.14 2.73
N ASP A 37 1.86 24.27 2.91
CA ASP A 37 2.27 25.57 2.35
C ASP A 37 3.34 26.27 3.24
N GLY A 38 4.21 25.49 3.89
CA GLY A 38 5.23 25.91 4.85
C GLY A 38 4.71 26.30 6.24
N ASP A 39 3.86 27.32 6.32
CA ASP A 39 3.30 27.84 7.60
C ASP A 39 1.90 27.29 7.92
N SER A 40 1.28 26.56 6.99
CA SER A 40 -0.08 26.05 7.13
C SER A 40 -0.33 24.80 6.30
N PHE A 41 -1.31 24.01 6.72
CA PHE A 41 -1.79 22.87 5.95
C PHE A 41 -3.12 23.16 5.28
N GLN A 42 -3.22 22.91 3.97
CA GLN A 42 -4.48 22.87 3.24
C GLN A 42 -4.93 21.41 3.06
N GLN A 43 -6.13 21.10 3.55
CA GLN A 43 -6.74 19.78 3.36
C GLN A 43 -7.35 19.62 1.96
N LEU A 44 -7.05 18.50 1.32
CA LEU A 44 -7.55 18.05 0.02
C LEU A 44 -8.18 16.67 0.21
N GLU A 45 -9.49 16.56 0.00
CA GLU A 45 -10.21 15.29 0.17
C GLU A 45 -9.81 14.27 -0.90
N LEU A 46 -9.59 13.03 -0.48
CA LEU A 46 -9.38 11.90 -1.39
C LEU A 46 -10.70 11.15 -1.58
N ALA A 47 -11.39 11.46 -2.68
CA ALA A 47 -12.70 10.89 -2.95
C ALA A 47 -12.68 9.35 -2.94
N GLY A 48 -13.46 8.74 -2.04
CA GLY A 48 -13.57 7.28 -1.91
C GLY A 48 -12.49 6.64 -1.04
N ALA A 49 -11.57 7.41 -0.47
CA ALA A 49 -10.55 6.96 0.46
C ALA A 49 -10.96 7.10 1.93
N GLU A 50 -12.24 7.33 2.22
CA GLU A 50 -12.79 7.34 3.58
C GLU A 50 -12.86 5.91 4.13
N LEU A 51 -11.68 5.35 4.45
CA LEU A 51 -11.48 3.96 4.82
C LEU A 51 -10.96 3.83 6.25
N ILE A 52 -11.36 2.74 6.92
CA ILE A 52 -10.80 2.34 8.22
C ILE A 52 -9.95 1.09 8.08
N HIS A 53 -9.10 0.81 9.08
CA HIS A 53 -8.09 -0.25 8.98
C HIS A 53 -7.23 -0.05 7.73
N ALA A 54 -6.94 1.23 7.46
CA ALA A 54 -6.37 1.69 6.22
C ALA A 54 -4.86 1.68 6.27
N SER A 55 -4.26 1.65 5.09
CA SER A 55 -2.84 1.92 4.86
C SER A 55 -2.69 2.79 3.63
N VAL A 56 -1.64 3.61 3.61
CA VAL A 56 -1.32 4.50 2.49
C VAL A 56 0.19 4.54 2.27
N ASP A 57 0.59 4.63 1.02
CA ASP A 57 1.98 4.84 0.63
C ASP A 57 2.08 5.71 -0.62
N TRP A 58 3.18 6.46 -0.72
CA TRP A 58 3.48 7.35 -1.84
C TRP A 58 4.47 6.69 -2.81
N GLY A 59 4.30 6.90 -4.11
CA GLY A 59 5.26 6.47 -5.13
C GLY A 59 4.88 6.93 -6.53
N ASP A 60 5.85 7.37 -7.32
CA ASP A 60 5.67 7.76 -8.73
C ASP A 60 5.71 6.49 -9.59
N TYR A 61 4.55 5.83 -9.75
CA TYR A 61 4.51 4.49 -10.36
C TYR A 61 4.61 4.53 -11.88
N ASP A 62 4.34 5.68 -12.51
CA ASP A 62 4.45 5.82 -13.98
C ASP A 62 5.53 6.80 -14.44
N SER A 63 6.45 7.14 -13.52
CA SER A 63 7.65 7.94 -13.78
C SER A 63 7.34 9.30 -14.41
N ASP A 64 6.21 9.91 -14.04
CA ASP A 64 5.79 11.22 -14.56
C ASP A 64 6.27 12.40 -13.70
N GLY A 65 6.92 12.09 -12.57
CA GLY A 65 7.48 13.04 -11.62
C GLY A 65 6.49 13.53 -10.58
N LEU A 66 5.27 12.99 -10.53
CA LEU A 66 4.27 13.28 -9.50
C LEU A 66 4.07 12.04 -8.62
N PRO A 67 4.29 12.12 -7.30
CA PRO A 67 4.03 10.99 -6.41
C PRO A 67 2.55 10.58 -6.40
N ASP A 68 2.27 9.32 -6.72
CA ASP A 68 0.94 8.72 -6.66
C ASP A 68 0.68 8.07 -5.30
N LEU A 69 -0.55 7.59 -5.09
CA LEU A 69 -0.95 6.93 -3.85
C LEU A 69 -1.45 5.51 -4.09
N VAL A 70 -0.95 4.56 -3.31
CA VAL A 70 -1.59 3.25 -3.13
C VAL A 70 -2.23 3.20 -1.76
N ILE A 71 -3.51 2.81 -1.70
CA ILE A 71 -4.34 2.81 -0.50
C ILE A 71 -5.02 1.46 -0.33
N THR A 72 -5.08 0.98 0.91
CA THR A 72 -5.92 -0.16 1.30
C THR A 72 -6.75 0.20 2.51
N GLY A 73 -7.82 -0.55 2.78
CA GLY A 73 -8.67 -0.34 3.94
C GLY A 73 -10.04 -0.96 3.75
N GLY A 74 -11.05 -0.46 4.45
CA GLY A 74 -12.39 -0.97 4.23
C GLY A 74 -13.49 -0.18 4.93
N PHE A 75 -14.70 -0.64 4.71
CA PHE A 75 -15.91 -0.14 5.35
C PHE A 75 -16.45 -1.20 6.31
N ILE A 76 -16.90 -0.75 7.48
CA ILE A 76 -17.63 -1.59 8.43
C ILE A 76 -19.00 -0.97 8.66
N SER A 77 -20.04 -1.72 8.30
CA SER A 77 -21.42 -1.39 8.65
C SER A 77 -22.12 -2.63 9.24
N PRO A 78 -23.29 -2.48 9.88
CA PRO A 78 -23.98 -3.62 10.48
C PRO A 78 -24.24 -4.74 9.46
N GLY A 79 -23.54 -5.88 9.62
CA GLY A 79 -23.66 -7.04 8.75
C GLY A 79 -22.82 -6.98 7.46
N LEU A 80 -21.96 -5.98 7.30
CA LEU A 80 -21.08 -5.86 6.13
C LEU A 80 -19.68 -5.42 6.52
N MET A 81 -18.69 -6.18 6.07
CA MET A 81 -17.28 -5.81 6.09
C MET A 81 -16.79 -5.94 4.66
N GLU A 82 -16.32 -4.83 4.08
CA GLU A 82 -15.83 -4.78 2.70
C GLU A 82 -14.44 -4.17 2.69
N GLY A 83 -13.48 -4.91 2.16
CA GLY A 83 -12.16 -4.36 1.82
C GLY A 83 -12.25 -3.43 0.62
N ARG A 84 -11.26 -2.55 0.50
CA ARG A 84 -11.08 -1.69 -0.66
C ARG A 84 -9.60 -1.43 -0.87
N SER A 85 -9.15 -1.52 -2.11
CA SER A 85 -7.82 -1.11 -2.53
C SER A 85 -7.92 -0.11 -3.69
N LEU A 86 -7.10 0.93 -3.63
CA LEU A 86 -7.12 2.04 -4.58
C LEU A 86 -5.69 2.32 -5.03
N LEU A 87 -5.52 2.54 -6.33
CA LEU A 87 -4.39 3.28 -6.88
C LEU A 87 -4.93 4.63 -7.34
N LEU A 88 -4.39 5.71 -6.80
CA LEU A 88 -4.76 7.07 -7.17
C LEU A 88 -3.56 7.74 -7.84
N LYS A 89 -3.67 7.94 -9.16
CA LYS A 89 -2.67 8.69 -9.92
C LYS A 89 -2.79 10.18 -9.62
N GLN A 90 -1.69 10.83 -9.30
CA GLN A 90 -1.64 12.27 -9.17
C GLN A 90 -1.59 12.93 -10.56
N LEU A 91 -2.37 13.99 -10.71
CA LEU A 91 -2.31 14.93 -11.82
C LEU A 91 -1.83 16.29 -11.30
N PRO A 92 -1.34 17.18 -12.17
CA PRO A 92 -0.85 18.49 -11.77
C PRO A 92 -1.83 19.25 -10.86
N GLY A 93 -1.30 19.83 -9.79
CA GLY A 93 -2.09 20.57 -8.79
C GLY A 93 -2.75 19.69 -7.73
N LEU A 94 -2.14 18.55 -7.38
CA LEU A 94 -2.61 17.60 -6.35
C LEU A 94 -4.04 17.09 -6.62
N VAL A 95 -4.34 16.81 -7.89
CA VAL A 95 -5.61 16.22 -8.29
C VAL A 95 -5.42 14.71 -8.41
N PHE A 96 -6.09 13.94 -7.56
CA PHE A 96 -5.95 12.49 -7.53
C PHE A 96 -7.07 11.81 -8.33
N GLN A 97 -6.68 10.95 -9.27
CA GLN A 97 -7.60 10.20 -10.12
C GLN A 97 -7.47 8.69 -9.86
N PRO A 98 -8.57 7.99 -9.50
CA PRO A 98 -8.54 6.56 -9.32
C PRO A 98 -8.24 5.83 -10.63
N GLN A 99 -7.37 4.84 -10.56
CA GLN A 99 -6.98 3.98 -11.67
C GLN A 99 -7.67 2.61 -11.57
N GLU A 100 -8.04 2.07 -12.72
CA GLU A 100 -8.50 0.68 -12.83
C GLU A 100 -7.28 -0.23 -12.76
N THR A 101 -7.22 -1.14 -11.78
CA THR A 101 -6.04 -2.00 -11.55
C THR A 101 -6.43 -3.44 -11.25
N ALA A 102 -5.43 -4.33 -11.24
CA ALA A 102 -5.59 -5.71 -10.80
C ALA A 102 -5.51 -5.89 -9.27
N LEU A 103 -5.48 -4.79 -8.51
CA LEU A 103 -5.44 -4.86 -7.05
C LEU A 103 -6.67 -5.59 -6.52
N ARG A 104 -6.45 -6.51 -5.59
CA ARG A 104 -7.53 -7.15 -4.86
C ARG A 104 -7.93 -6.25 -3.72
N ASP A 105 -9.23 -6.05 -3.55
CA ASP A 105 -9.77 -5.35 -2.40
C ASP A 105 -9.43 -6.10 -1.11
N VAL A 106 -8.67 -5.44 -0.24
CA VAL A 106 -8.30 -5.94 1.07
C VAL A 106 -8.48 -4.88 2.15
N MET A 107 -8.75 -5.31 3.37
CA MET A 107 -8.69 -4.47 4.57
C MET A 107 -7.64 -4.98 5.57
N ALA A 108 -7.35 -4.18 6.61
CA ALA A 108 -6.54 -4.60 7.75
C ALA A 108 -5.20 -5.21 7.33
N GLY A 109 -4.56 -4.55 6.38
CA GLY A 109 -3.30 -4.96 5.79
C GLY A 109 -2.52 -3.74 5.35
N ARG A 110 -1.71 -3.91 4.31
CA ARG A 110 -0.81 -2.87 3.81
C ARG A 110 -0.60 -3.03 2.31
N ALA A 111 -0.53 -1.91 1.62
CA ALA A 111 0.06 -1.83 0.28
C ALA A 111 1.24 -0.86 0.35
N VAL A 112 2.35 -1.21 -0.29
CA VAL A 112 3.50 -0.31 -0.43
C VAL A 112 4.03 -0.39 -1.85
N PHE A 113 4.64 0.69 -2.29
CA PHE A 113 5.45 0.71 -3.49
C PHE A 113 6.86 0.17 -3.20
N GLY A 114 7.47 -0.45 -4.20
CA GLY A 114 8.89 -0.83 -4.17
C GLY A 114 9.29 -1.48 -5.48
N ASP A 115 10.50 -1.19 -5.95
CA ASP A 115 11.11 -1.81 -7.13
C ASP A 115 11.53 -3.25 -6.76
N TYR A 116 10.68 -4.22 -7.07
CA TYR A 116 10.78 -5.59 -6.58
C TYR A 116 11.89 -6.38 -7.28
N GLU A 117 12.10 -6.12 -8.58
CA GLU A 117 13.08 -6.80 -9.44
C GLU A 117 14.28 -5.93 -9.85
N GLY A 118 14.41 -4.74 -9.27
CA GLY A 118 15.52 -3.83 -9.55
C GLY A 118 15.52 -3.27 -10.98
N ASP A 119 14.36 -3.20 -11.64
CA ASP A 119 14.25 -2.72 -13.02
C ASP A 119 13.97 -1.21 -13.11
N GLY A 120 13.74 -0.56 -11.96
CA GLY A 120 13.52 0.86 -11.81
C GLY A 120 12.05 1.28 -11.86
N ASP A 121 11.12 0.36 -12.14
CA ASP A 121 9.69 0.62 -12.08
C ASP A 121 9.15 0.25 -10.69
N LEU A 122 8.29 1.09 -10.11
CA LEU A 122 7.72 0.79 -8.80
C LEU A 122 6.62 -0.26 -8.90
N ASP A 123 6.81 -1.39 -8.22
CA ASP A 123 5.84 -2.47 -8.05
C ASP A 123 5.00 -2.27 -6.79
N ILE A 124 3.96 -3.10 -6.61
CA ILE A 124 3.10 -3.07 -5.43
C ILE A 124 3.20 -4.37 -4.64
N LEU A 125 3.59 -4.26 -3.37
CA LEU A 125 3.47 -5.34 -2.39
C LEU A 125 2.20 -5.13 -1.58
N LEU A 126 1.28 -6.09 -1.63
CA LEU A 126 -0.05 -6.04 -1.02
C LEU A 126 -0.24 -7.20 -0.04
N THR A 127 -0.65 -6.91 1.19
CA THR A 127 -1.18 -7.91 2.14
C THR A 127 -2.48 -7.42 2.76
N GLY A 128 -3.36 -8.34 3.15
CA GLY A 128 -4.54 -8.02 3.94
C GLY A 128 -5.56 -9.15 3.94
N ILE A 129 -6.80 -8.84 4.33
CA ILE A 129 -7.92 -9.78 4.27
C ILE A 129 -8.94 -9.35 3.21
N ASP A 130 -9.29 -10.28 2.32
CA ASP A 130 -10.49 -10.17 1.49
C ASP A 130 -11.67 -10.58 2.35
N THR A 131 -12.51 -9.61 2.70
CA THR A 131 -13.62 -9.80 3.63
C THR A 131 -14.79 -10.57 3.02
N VAL A 132 -14.88 -10.65 1.69
CA VAL A 132 -15.91 -11.43 1.00
C VAL A 132 -15.64 -12.92 1.18
N LEU A 133 -14.36 -13.31 1.19
CA LEU A 133 -13.93 -14.71 1.28
C LEU A 133 -13.33 -15.09 2.64
N GLY A 134 -13.02 -14.11 3.50
CA GLY A 134 -12.27 -14.30 4.75
C GLY A 134 -10.81 -14.72 4.52
N GLU A 135 -10.34 -14.65 3.28
CA GLU A 135 -9.02 -15.10 2.86
C GLU A 135 -7.96 -14.06 3.17
N ARG A 136 -6.80 -14.50 3.65
CA ARG A 136 -5.65 -13.62 3.87
C ARG A 136 -4.80 -13.62 2.62
N ILE A 137 -4.80 -12.49 1.92
CA ILE A 137 -4.18 -12.31 0.62
C ILE A 137 -2.84 -11.65 0.80
N GLY A 138 -1.81 -12.23 0.19
CA GLY A 138 -0.51 -11.61 -0.04
C GLY A 138 -0.21 -11.64 -1.54
N ARG A 139 0.21 -10.52 -2.11
CA ARG A 139 0.56 -10.40 -3.53
C ARG A 139 1.74 -9.47 -3.74
N VAL A 140 2.55 -9.80 -4.73
CA VAL A 140 3.42 -8.84 -5.42
C VAL A 140 2.81 -8.62 -6.80
N LEU A 141 2.57 -7.36 -7.15
CA LEU A 141 2.07 -6.97 -8.46
C LEU A 141 3.15 -6.16 -9.16
N ARG A 142 3.63 -6.70 -10.28
CA ARG A 142 4.68 -6.13 -11.10
C ARG A 142 4.15 -5.06 -12.03
N ASN A 143 4.82 -3.93 -12.07
CA ASN A 143 4.52 -2.83 -12.98
C ASN A 143 5.08 -3.14 -14.37
N GLN A 144 4.26 -2.91 -15.39
CA GLN A 144 4.61 -3.09 -16.79
C GLN A 144 3.98 -1.93 -17.54
N ASP A 145 4.77 -0.88 -17.77
CA ASP A 145 4.36 0.33 -18.48
C ASP A 145 3.11 1.01 -17.83
N GLY A 146 3.08 1.10 -16.50
CA GLY A 146 1.97 1.68 -15.73
C GLY A 146 0.77 0.75 -15.50
N GLY A 147 0.84 -0.49 -15.99
CA GLY A 147 -0.13 -1.55 -15.70
C GLY A 147 0.42 -2.56 -14.69
N PHE A 148 -0.43 -3.07 -13.80
CA PHE A 148 -0.01 -4.04 -12.78
C PHE A 148 -0.45 -5.47 -13.10
N VAL A 149 0.48 -6.42 -13.06
CA VAL A 149 0.19 -7.86 -13.20
C VAL A 149 0.63 -8.65 -11.96
N PRO A 150 -0.10 -9.69 -11.52
CA PRO A 150 0.33 -10.50 -10.38
C PRO A 150 1.59 -11.32 -10.73
N GLU A 151 2.66 -11.14 -9.96
CA GLU A 151 3.91 -11.92 -10.08
C GLU A 151 3.95 -13.02 -9.03
N LEU A 152 3.76 -12.65 -7.76
CA LEU A 152 3.76 -13.57 -6.63
C LEU A 152 2.42 -13.53 -5.90
N VAL A 153 1.94 -14.71 -5.50
CA VAL A 153 0.80 -14.85 -4.60
C VAL A 153 1.24 -15.71 -3.43
N PHE A 154 1.01 -15.20 -2.22
CA PHE A 154 1.35 -15.88 -0.99
C PHE A 154 0.23 -15.73 0.04
N GLN A 155 0.34 -16.48 1.12
CA GLN A 155 -0.61 -16.37 2.23
C GLN A 155 -0.36 -15.07 2.98
N GLY A 156 -1.30 -14.13 2.89
CA GLY A 156 -1.18 -12.84 3.57
C GLY A 156 -1.36 -12.95 5.08
N ALA A 157 -1.32 -11.80 5.74
CA ALA A 157 -1.58 -11.67 7.16
C ALA A 157 -2.67 -10.63 7.46
N LEU A 158 -3.48 -10.90 8.48
CA LEU A 158 -4.40 -9.93 9.07
C LEU A 158 -3.62 -9.01 10.01
N ASN A 159 -3.95 -7.71 9.98
CA ASN A 159 -3.13 -6.65 10.57
C ASN A 159 -1.68 -6.77 10.09
N GLY A 160 -1.53 -7.05 8.79
CA GLY A 160 -0.27 -7.30 8.14
C GLY A 160 0.62 -6.06 8.14
N HIS A 161 1.85 -6.18 8.62
CA HIS A 161 2.88 -5.18 8.42
C HIS A 161 3.89 -5.70 7.41
N LEU A 162 4.36 -4.80 6.54
CA LEU A 162 5.39 -5.07 5.54
C LEU A 162 6.65 -4.29 5.92
N ALA A 163 7.80 -4.95 5.78
CA ALA A 163 9.09 -4.29 5.75
C ALA A 163 9.84 -4.85 4.54
N ALA A 164 10.43 -3.98 3.75
CA ALA A 164 11.12 -4.38 2.53
C ALA A 164 12.50 -3.73 2.46
N GLY A 165 13.42 -4.41 1.77
CA GLY A 165 14.78 -3.96 1.55
C GLY A 165 15.63 -5.08 0.99
N ASP A 166 16.65 -4.72 0.23
CA ASP A 166 17.62 -5.64 -0.35
C ASP A 166 18.51 -6.24 0.76
N TYR A 167 18.18 -7.44 1.23
CA TYR A 167 18.84 -8.07 2.37
C TYR A 167 20.13 -8.79 1.96
N ASN A 168 20.16 -9.35 0.75
CA ASN A 168 21.29 -10.13 0.24
C ASN A 168 22.24 -9.31 -0.68
N LEU A 169 21.88 -8.06 -1.00
CA LEU A 169 22.61 -7.12 -1.87
C LEU A 169 22.66 -7.56 -3.34
N ASP A 170 21.61 -8.23 -3.83
CA ASP A 170 21.49 -8.63 -5.24
C ASP A 170 20.76 -7.61 -6.12
N GLY A 171 20.21 -6.55 -5.52
CA GLY A 171 19.49 -5.48 -6.20
C GLY A 171 17.98 -5.71 -6.31
N ASP A 172 17.48 -6.90 -5.95
CA ASP A 172 16.06 -7.20 -5.85
C ASP A 172 15.56 -6.89 -4.42
N LEU A 173 14.28 -6.52 -4.30
CA LEU A 173 13.69 -6.23 -2.99
C LEU A 173 13.28 -7.51 -2.26
N ASP A 174 13.95 -7.82 -1.14
CA ASP A 174 13.46 -8.81 -0.19
C ASP A 174 12.41 -8.20 0.74
N PHE A 175 11.51 -9.02 1.28
CA PHE A 175 10.47 -8.50 2.15
C PHE A 175 10.02 -9.46 3.25
N LEU A 176 9.52 -8.86 4.32
CA LEU A 176 9.04 -9.53 5.50
C LEU A 176 7.60 -9.12 5.77
N VAL A 177 6.74 -10.11 6.01
CA VAL A 177 5.33 -9.93 6.35
C VAL A 177 5.09 -10.46 7.77
N LEU A 178 4.58 -9.60 8.64
CA LEU A 178 4.14 -9.96 10.00
C LEU A 178 2.65 -9.77 10.14
N GLY A 179 2.00 -10.60 10.93
CA GLY A 179 0.65 -10.33 11.39
C GLY A 179 0.04 -11.59 11.95
N VAL A 180 -1.25 -11.79 11.69
CA VAL A 180 -1.96 -13.02 12.09
C VAL A 180 -2.19 -13.88 10.85
N GLY A 181 -1.94 -15.18 10.92
CA GLY A 181 -2.23 -16.18 9.88
C GLY A 181 -3.63 -16.79 10.01
N PRO A 182 -4.11 -17.58 9.02
CA PRO A 182 -5.51 -18.07 8.98
C PRO A 182 -5.97 -18.89 10.18
N ASP A 183 -5.04 -19.55 10.87
CA ASP A 183 -5.28 -20.29 12.11
C ASP A 183 -5.45 -19.40 13.35
N GLY A 184 -5.26 -18.09 13.21
CA GLY A 184 -5.31 -17.12 14.29
C GLY A 184 -4.00 -16.96 15.05
N ALA A 185 -2.94 -17.69 14.68
CA ALA A 185 -1.61 -17.53 15.27
C ALA A 185 -0.86 -16.34 14.65
N GLY A 186 0.15 -15.86 15.36
CA GLY A 186 1.12 -14.93 14.77
C GLY A 186 1.84 -15.59 13.60
N SER A 187 1.92 -14.90 12.48
CA SER A 187 2.62 -15.33 11.27
C SER A 187 3.79 -14.38 10.99
N LEU A 188 4.93 -14.96 10.63
CA LEU A 188 6.10 -14.27 10.09
C LEU A 188 6.49 -14.99 8.82
N LEU A 189 6.44 -14.28 7.71
CA LEU A 189 6.93 -14.75 6.42
C LEU A 189 8.10 -13.86 6.02
N PHE A 190 9.22 -14.48 5.65
CA PHE A 190 10.36 -13.80 5.06
C PHE A 190 10.52 -14.33 3.64
N PHE A 191 10.45 -13.43 2.68
CA PHE A 191 10.61 -13.69 1.26
C PHE A 191 11.94 -13.12 0.82
N ILE A 192 12.78 -14.01 0.31
CA ILE A 192 14.01 -13.61 -0.38
C ILE A 192 13.68 -13.67 -1.86
N ASN A 193 13.67 -12.51 -2.54
CA ASN A 193 13.55 -12.47 -3.99
C ASN A 193 14.92 -12.84 -4.56
N GLN A 194 14.97 -13.89 -5.38
CA GLN A 194 16.23 -14.32 -5.98
C GLN A 194 15.99 -14.67 -7.43
N GLN A 195 16.59 -13.91 -8.34
CA GLN A 195 16.73 -14.31 -9.74
C GLN A 195 17.77 -15.43 -9.93
N VAL A 196 18.66 -15.67 -8.95
CA VAL A 196 19.70 -16.72 -8.97
C VAL A 196 19.81 -17.41 -7.60
N ALA A 197 19.82 -18.74 -7.57
CA ALA A 197 19.89 -19.50 -6.32
C ALA A 197 21.24 -19.35 -5.60
N GLU A 198 21.21 -18.89 -4.35
CA GLU A 198 22.35 -18.91 -3.42
C GLU A 198 22.52 -20.28 -2.75
N PRO A 199 23.75 -20.72 -2.43
CA PRO A 199 23.96 -21.89 -1.59
C PRO A 199 23.44 -21.62 -0.17
N VAL A 200 22.56 -22.50 0.33
CA VAL A 200 22.05 -22.41 1.72
C VAL A 200 23.23 -22.35 2.69
N PRO A 201 23.37 -21.29 3.51
CA PRO A 201 24.44 -21.21 4.49
C PRO A 201 24.30 -22.35 5.53
N PRO A 202 25.43 -22.85 6.06
CA PRO A 202 25.47 -24.04 6.91
C PRO A 202 24.75 -23.88 8.27
#